data_AF-A0A1F9TUA9-F1
#
_entry.id   AF-A0A1F9TUA9-F1
#
_cell.length_a   1.000
_cell.length_b   1.000
_cell.length_c   1.000
_cell.angle_alpha   90.00
_cell.angle_beta   90.00
_cell.angle_gamma   90.00
#
_symmetry.space_group_name_H-M   'P 1'
#
loop_
_entity.id
_entity.type
_entity.pdbx_description
1 polymer ?
#
loop_
_entity_poly.entity_id
_entity_poly.type
_entity_poly.pdbx_seq_one_letter_code
_entity_poly.pdbx_strand_id
1 'polypeptide(L)' 'MSETEQMSMRMDDAAAQAEAELRKNFKTWSAEHIAAWWSVWYLKAGHKRLGRILVRLGREPAKAGKTAQV' A
#
# COMPACT_ATOMS: atom_id res chain seq x y z
N MET A 1 8.97 -19.77 17.40
CA MET A 1 8.83 -18.38 16.93
C MET A 1 8.65 -17.50 18.15
N SER A 2 9.46 -16.45 18.26
CA SER A 2 9.38 -15.43 19.30
C SER A 2 8.14 -14.53 19.13
N GLU A 3 7.75 -13.84 20.20
CA GLU A 3 6.64 -12.87 20.17
C GLU A 3 6.92 -11.70 19.21
N THR A 4 8.19 -11.29 19.08
CA THR A 4 8.63 -10.25 18.14
C THR A 4 8.42 -10.68 16.69
N GLU A 5 8.72 -11.93 16.35
CA GLU A 5 8.49 -12.46 15.00
C GLU A 5 6.99 -12.50 14.69
N GLN A 6 6.16 -12.96 15.64
CA GLN A 6 4.70 -12.97 15.47
C GLN A 6 4.12 -11.56 15.29
N MET A 7 4.61 -10.59 16.05
CA MET A 7 4.20 -9.19 15.89
C MET A 7 4.62 -8.65 14.52
N SER A 8 5.84 -8.94 14.06
CA SER A 8 6.28 -8.52 12.73
C SER A 8 5.41 -9.10 11.62
N MET A 9 5.07 -10.40 11.70
CA MET A 9 4.19 -11.06 10.73
C MET A 9 2.82 -10.39 10.65
N ARG A 10 2.19 -10.07 11.80
CA ARG A 10 0.90 -9.36 11.81
C ARG A 10 0.97 -7.99 11.15
N MET A 11 2.08 -7.27 11.32
CA MET A 11 2.29 -5.98 10.66
C MET A 11 2.51 -6.15 9.15
N ASP A 12 3.18 -7.21 8.73
CA ASP A 12 3.38 -7.55 7.31
C ASP A 12 2.04 -7.92 6.65
N ASP A 13 1.19 -8.69 7.32
CA ASP A 13 -0.17 -9.02 6.86
C ASP A 13 -1.04 -7.76 6.75
N ALA A 14 -0.99 -6.88 7.76
CA ALA A 14 -1.70 -5.61 7.71
C ALA A 14 -1.22 -4.73 6.55
N ALA A 15 0.09 -4.71 6.26
CA ALA A 15 0.63 -3.99 5.12
C ALA A 15 0.16 -4.56 3.78
N ALA A 16 0.06 -5.89 3.67
CA ALA A 16 -0.45 -6.55 2.46
C ALA A 16 -1.93 -6.22 2.20
N GLN A 17 -2.75 -6.19 3.26
CA GLN A 17 -4.15 -5.77 3.15
C GLN A 17 -4.27 -4.30 2.76
N ALA A 18 -3.48 -3.42 3.41
CA ALA A 18 -3.45 -2.00 3.10
C ALA A 18 -3.05 -1.73 1.63
N GLU A 19 -2.06 -2.47 1.11
CA GLU A 19 -1.66 -2.41 -0.28
C GLU A 19 -2.79 -2.83 -1.23
N ALA A 20 -3.46 -3.94 -0.96
CA ALA A 20 -4.53 -4.44 -1.82
C ALA A 20 -5.69 -3.43 -1.91
N GLU A 21 -6.05 -2.81 -0.79
CA GLU A 21 -7.05 -1.73 -0.74
C GLU A 21 -6.60 -0.50 -1.51
N LEU A 22 -5.36 -0.06 -1.28
CA LEU A 22 -4.81 1.11 -1.94
C LEU A 22 -4.69 0.91 -3.44
N ARG A 23 -4.18 -0.23 -3.92
CA ARG A 23 -4.06 -0.53 -5.37
C ARG A 23 -5.38 -0.45 -6.11
N LYS A 24 -6.47 -0.91 -5.49
CA LYS A 24 -7.82 -0.86 -6.08
C LYS A 24 -8.31 0.56 -6.27
N ASN A 25 -7.91 1.47 -5.38
CA ASN A 25 -8.45 2.82 -5.31
C ASN A 25 -7.44 3.93 -5.66
N PHE A 26 -6.17 3.59 -5.93
CA PHE A 26 -5.07 4.55 -6.06
C PHE A 26 -5.31 5.62 -7.13
N LYS A 27 -6.04 5.28 -8.20
CA LYS A 27 -6.35 6.22 -9.30
C LYS A 27 -7.58 7.10 -9.03
N THR A 28 -8.42 6.74 -8.06
CA THR A 28 -9.70 7.39 -7.78
C THR A 28 -9.68 8.16 -6.46
N TRP A 29 -8.81 7.78 -5.52
CA TRP A 29 -8.70 8.41 -4.23
C TRP A 29 -8.02 9.78 -4.32
N SER A 30 -8.68 10.78 -3.71
CA SER A 30 -8.09 12.08 -3.43
C SER A 30 -7.06 11.98 -2.29
N ALA A 31 -6.29 13.05 -2.07
CA ALA A 31 -5.37 13.14 -0.95
C ALA A 31 -6.04 12.92 0.42
N GLU A 32 -7.30 13.36 0.58
CA GLU A 32 -8.08 13.14 1.81
C GLU A 32 -8.38 11.65 2.06
N HIS A 33 -8.75 10.91 1.01
CA HIS A 33 -8.95 9.47 1.12
C HIS A 33 -7.65 8.75 1.49
N ILE A 34 -6.51 9.18 0.93
CA ILE A 34 -5.19 8.64 1.27
C ILE A 34 -4.84 8.96 2.73
N ALA A 35 -5.17 10.14 3.24
CA ALA A 35 -4.94 10.51 4.64
C ALA A 35 -5.79 9.67 5.61
N ALA A 36 -7.06 9.42 5.25
CA ALA A 36 -7.94 8.53 6.01
C ALA A 36 -7.42 7.08 5.99
N TRP A 37 -7.06 6.56 4.82
CA TRP A 37 -6.43 5.25 4.66
C TRP A 37 -5.15 5.13 5.51
N TRP A 38 -4.29 6.13 5.45
CA TRP A 38 -3.04 6.16 6.22
C TRP A 38 -3.33 6.06 7.72
N SER A 39 -4.31 6.81 8.23
CA SER A 39 -4.69 6.80 9.65
C SER A 39 -5.19 5.43 10.13
N VAL A 40 -5.95 4.73 9.30
CA VAL A 40 -6.46 3.37 9.62
C VAL A 40 -5.33 2.34 9.71
N TRP A 41 -4.36 2.43 8.80
CA TRP A 41 -3.32 1.41 8.67
C TRP A 41 -2.04 1.74 9.45
N TYR A 42 -1.83 3.01 9.84
CA TYR A 42 -0.61 3.47 10.49
C TYR A 42 -0.28 2.68 11.76
N LEU A 43 -1.27 2.47 12.65
CA LEU A 43 -1.08 1.73 13.90
C LEU A 43 -1.01 0.21 13.70
N LYS A 44 -1.44 -0.30 12.54
CA LYS A 44 -1.47 -1.75 12.24
C LYS A 44 -0.19 -2.20 11.52
N ALA A 45 0.18 -1.51 10.45
CA ALA A 45 1.30 -1.85 9.58
C ALA A 45 2.57 -1.03 9.90
N GLY A 46 2.43 0.15 10.50
CA GLY A 46 3.54 1.05 10.78
C GLY A 46 3.97 1.89 9.56
N HIS A 47 4.47 3.10 9.84
CA HIS A 47 4.78 4.11 8.81
C HIS A 47 5.79 3.63 7.75
N LYS A 48 6.81 2.85 8.12
CA LYS A 48 7.84 2.39 7.17
C LYS A 48 7.26 1.48 6.09
N ARG A 49 6.33 0.58 6.46
CA ARG A 49 5.70 -0.35 5.50
C ARG A 49 4.77 0.39 4.56
N LEU A 50 3.92 1.26 5.09
CA LEU A 50 3.00 2.09 4.30
C LEU A 50 3.75 3.05 3.36
N GLY A 51 4.81 3.68 3.84
CA GLY A 51 5.64 4.57 3.01
C GLY A 51 6.26 3.83 1.81
N ARG A 52 6.75 2.60 2.01
CA ARG A 52 7.27 1.76 0.91
C ARG A 52 6.20 1.42 -0.11
N ILE A 53 4.95 1.19 0.31
CA ILE A 53 3.83 0.95 -0.59
C ILE A 53 3.58 2.19 -1.45
N LEU A 54 3.45 3.37 -0.85
CA LEU A 54 3.22 4.62 -1.58
C LEU A 54 4.33 4.92 -2.59
N VAL A 55 5.60 4.80 -2.17
CA VAL A 55 6.75 5.03 -3.05
C VAL A 55 6.74 4.06 -4.23
N ARG A 56 6.41 2.78 -4.00
CA ARG A 56 6.35 1.80 -5.08
C ARG A 56 5.21 2.09 -6.06
N LEU A 57 4.01 2.40 -5.57
CA LEU A 57 2.86 2.74 -6.42
C LEU A 57 3.09 4.04 -7.19
N GLY A 58 3.69 5.06 -6.56
CA GLY A 58 4.04 6.32 -7.24
C GLY A 58 5.16 6.18 -8.27
N ARG A 59 5.99 5.12 -8.16
CA ARG A 59 7.02 4.76 -9.14
C ARG A 59 6.54 3.82 -10.23
N GLU A 60 5.42 3.11 -10.04
CA GLU A 60 4.83 2.32 -11.11
C GLU A 60 4.40 3.30 -12.21
N PRO A 61 5.08 3.33 -13.38
CA PRO A 61 4.61 4.16 -14.47
C PRO A 61 3.19 3.71 -14.76
N ALA A 62 2.27 4.65 -14.93
CA ALA A 62 0.96 4.35 -15.50
C ALA A 62 1.25 3.58 -16.80
N LYS A 63 1.11 2.25 -16.79
CA LYS A 63 1.20 1.46 -18.02
C LYS A 63 -0.01 1.88 -18.85
N ALA A 64 0.16 2.97 -19.59
CA ALA A 64 -0.57 3.22 -20.81
C ALA A 64 -0.43 1.93 -21.64
N GLY A 65 -1.56 1.44 -22.14
CA GLY A 65 -1.58 0.28 -22.99
C GLY A 65 -0.55 0.45 -24.10
N LYS A 66 0.44 -0.45 -24.14
CA LYS A 66 1.05 -0.81 -25.42
C LYS A 66 0.01 -1.68 -26.13
N THR A 67 -0.97 -1.03 -26.76
CA THR A 67 -1.65 -1.60 -27.91
C THR A 67 -0.56 -1.81 -28.95
N ALA A 68 -0.30 -3.07 -29.29
CA ALA A 68 0.54 -3.43 -30.41
C ALA A 68 -0.02 -2.76 -31.67
N GLN A 69 0.76 -1.87 -32.27
CA GLN A 69 0.66 -1.53 -33.68
C GLN A 69 1.78 -2.29 -34.38
N VAL A 70 1.42 -3.43 -34.99
CA VAL A 70 1.99 -3.93 -36.24
C VAL A 70 0.93 -4.77 -36.93
#